data_AF-A0A8B9MA67-F1
#
_entry.id   AF-A0A8B9MA67-F1
#
_cell.length_a   1.000
_cell.length_b   1.000
_cell.length_c   1.000
_cell.angle_alpha   90.00
_cell.angle_beta   90.00
_cell.angle_gamma   90.00
#
_symmetry.space_group_name_H-M   'P 1'
#
loop_
_entity.id
_entity.type
_entity.pdbx_description
1 polymer ?
#
loop_
_entity_poly.entity_id
_entity_poly.type
_entity_poly.pdbx_seq_one_letter_code
_entity_poly.pdbx_strand_id
1 'polypeptide(L)'
;MQEGEHTVTSNSSVIHRLPPPDGLYDAPPSPSPPPLLPPPPPPPPPPPPPPPRRRPSPRPPLPHHFSTIRTASLVTRQQRAREREAALREQLSGYQRMRRQHQKQLLGLENRLRAELADHQLRLDRELENQRLAAAAEADKLARRHQAIFEKEAKVALGEEKKFQQHILGQQKKELGNLLEAQRRHYKLRKEQLKEELQENPSTPKREKQEWLLRQKETLQQLQAEEEAALLCRQRQYFDLQCRQYKRKMLLARHNLDQDLLREELNKKQTQKDLECATLLRHHESTQELETRQLTTLQRTRSDLARCQHQTELANQREYNHRRHQELRQKHAAQVRQQPKNLRELQIKKQFQDTCKIQTRQYKALRSHLLESTAKSQHKALLKRLKDEQTRKLAALAEQYDHSINEMLSTQAGTRWRPNGGQKTRRDPKGSNPGRETRREPNGDAPGAKKRARNLKGT
;
A
#
# COMPACT_ATOMS: atom_id res chain seq x y z
N MET A 1 37.67 21.96 -69.09
CA MET A 1 38.81 21.19 -68.57
C MET A 1 38.73 21.30 -67.05
N GLN A 2 38.43 20.26 -66.26
CA GLN A 2 38.71 18.84 -66.42
C GLN A 2 37.51 18.05 -65.86
N GLU A 3 37.15 17.00 -66.59
CA GLU A 3 36.10 16.03 -66.27
C GLU A 3 36.56 15.06 -65.16
N GLY A 4 35.59 14.41 -64.52
CA GLY A 4 35.84 13.37 -63.53
C GLY A 4 34.55 12.70 -63.09
N GLU A 5 33.87 12.05 -64.03
CA GLU A 5 32.82 11.06 -63.76
C GLU A 5 33.43 9.81 -63.14
N HIS A 6 32.80 9.25 -62.10
CA HIS A 6 32.86 7.81 -61.83
C HIS A 6 31.53 7.35 -61.20
N THR A 7 30.82 6.52 -61.96
CA THR A 7 29.67 5.71 -61.52
C THR A 7 30.15 4.26 -61.33
N VAL A 8 29.31 3.43 -60.67
CA VAL A 8 29.35 1.96 -60.50
C VAL A 8 30.33 1.48 -59.37
N THR A 9 30.01 0.58 -58.41
CA THR A 9 29.18 -0.64 -58.35
C THR A 9 28.79 -1.01 -56.91
N SER A 10 27.76 -1.86 -56.82
CA SER A 10 27.22 -2.58 -55.66
C SER A 10 28.16 -3.56 -54.93
N ASN A 11 27.73 -3.90 -53.71
CA ASN A 11 27.93 -5.13 -52.91
C ASN A 11 29.22 -5.28 -52.07
N SER A 12 29.05 -5.22 -50.74
CA SER A 12 29.65 -6.19 -49.81
C SER A 12 29.02 -6.05 -48.42
N SER A 13 28.10 -6.95 -48.09
CA SER A 13 27.64 -7.18 -46.72
C SER A 13 28.72 -7.93 -45.95
N VAL A 14 29.48 -7.23 -45.12
CA VAL A 14 30.40 -7.86 -44.15
C VAL A 14 29.67 -7.98 -42.82
N ILE A 15 29.18 -9.19 -42.53
CA ILE A 15 28.72 -9.58 -41.20
C ILE A 15 29.97 -9.69 -40.32
N HIS A 16 30.16 -8.72 -39.42
CA HIS A 16 31.09 -8.89 -38.30
C HIS A 16 30.50 -9.93 -37.34
N ARG A 17 31.01 -11.17 -37.39
CA ARG A 17 30.82 -12.14 -36.29
C ARG A 17 31.64 -11.68 -35.10
N LEU A 18 30.97 -11.24 -34.04
CA LEU A 18 31.56 -11.05 -32.72
C LEU A 18 31.93 -12.43 -32.10
N PRO A 19 33.05 -12.54 -31.38
CA PRO A 19 33.43 -13.77 -30.67
C PRO A 19 32.54 -13.96 -29.42
N PRO A 20 32.39 -15.20 -28.90
CA PRO A 20 31.50 -15.47 -27.78
C PRO A 20 32.10 -14.89 -26.48
N PRO A 21 31.28 -14.30 -25.59
CA PRO A 21 31.74 -13.93 -24.27
C PRO A 21 31.64 -15.15 -23.34
N ASP A 22 32.79 -15.71 -23.00
CA ASP A 22 32.95 -16.53 -21.80
C ASP A 22 32.88 -15.63 -20.56
N GLY A 23 31.93 -15.93 -19.68
CA GLY A 23 32.11 -15.76 -18.23
C GLY A 23 31.83 -14.38 -17.61
N LEU A 24 30.81 -14.39 -16.74
CA LEU A 24 30.77 -13.68 -15.45
C LEU A 24 30.17 -12.27 -15.44
N TYR A 25 28.83 -12.17 -15.55
CA TYR A 25 28.04 -11.26 -14.72
C TYR A 25 26.65 -11.87 -14.46
N ASP A 26 26.30 -11.88 -13.18
CA ASP A 26 25.15 -12.51 -12.55
C ASP A 26 23.82 -11.84 -12.98
N ALA A 27 22.99 -12.56 -13.74
CA ALA A 27 21.65 -12.12 -14.09
C ALA A 27 20.68 -12.53 -12.97
N PRO A 28 19.77 -11.65 -12.52
CA PRO A 28 18.79 -12.02 -11.51
C PRO A 28 17.89 -13.13 -12.08
N PRO A 29 17.58 -14.18 -11.31
CA PRO A 29 16.84 -15.31 -11.85
C PRO A 29 15.44 -14.84 -12.27
N SER A 30 15.11 -15.04 -13.55
CA SER A 30 13.73 -15.06 -14.03
C SER A 30 12.92 -16.00 -13.13
N PRO A 31 11.72 -15.62 -12.68
CA PRO A 31 10.88 -16.53 -11.91
C PRO A 31 10.53 -17.72 -12.82
N SER A 32 11.05 -18.89 -12.45
CA SER A 32 10.65 -20.17 -13.01
C SER A 32 9.12 -20.31 -12.93
N PRO A 33 8.45 -20.90 -13.94
CA PRO A 33 7.05 -21.26 -13.79
C PRO A 33 6.92 -22.17 -12.56
N PRO A 34 5.86 -22.02 -11.75
CA PRO A 34 5.71 -22.83 -10.56
C PRO A 34 5.70 -24.31 -10.96
N PRO A 35 6.26 -25.22 -10.14
CA PRO A 35 6.10 -26.64 -10.40
C PRO A 35 4.60 -26.91 -10.49
N LEU A 36 4.19 -27.62 -11.55
CA LEU A 36 2.81 -28.11 -11.68
C LEU A 36 2.52 -28.90 -10.41
N LEU A 37 1.76 -28.29 -9.50
CA LEU A 37 1.21 -28.98 -8.34
C LEU A 37 0.44 -30.18 -8.88
N PRO A 38 0.63 -31.39 -8.33
CA PRO A 38 -0.24 -32.50 -8.68
C PRO A 38 -1.69 -32.06 -8.44
N PRO A 39 -2.63 -32.46 -9.32
CA PRO A 39 -4.02 -32.06 -9.17
C PRO A 39 -4.52 -32.40 -7.76
N PRO A 40 -5.35 -31.54 -7.16
CA PRO A 40 -5.88 -31.81 -5.83
C PRO A 40 -6.56 -33.19 -5.84
N PRO A 41 -6.39 -34.00 -4.77
CA PRO A 41 -7.06 -35.28 -4.70
C PRO A 41 -8.57 -35.05 -4.89
N PRO A 42 -9.27 -35.97 -5.60
CA PRO A 42 -10.70 -35.83 -5.82
C PRO A 42 -11.40 -35.64 -4.47
N PRO A 43 -12.46 -34.80 -4.42
CA PRO A 43 -13.21 -34.60 -3.18
C PRO A 43 -13.66 -35.98 -2.65
N PRO A 44 -13.62 -36.20 -1.33
CA PRO A 44 -14.12 -37.45 -0.77
C PRO A 44 -15.55 -37.65 -1.26
N PRO A 45 -15.93 -38.90 -1.61
CA PRO A 45 -17.28 -39.18 -2.09
C PRO A 45 -18.29 -38.63 -1.06
N PRO A 46 -19.41 -38.06 -1.52
CA PRO A 46 -20.45 -37.57 -0.61
C PRO A 46 -20.83 -38.71 0.35
N PRO A 47 -21.06 -38.40 1.64
CA PRO A 47 -21.49 -39.42 2.59
C PRO A 47 -22.76 -40.11 2.04
N PRO A 48 -22.89 -41.44 2.20
CA PRO A 48 -24.07 -42.15 1.72
C PRO A 48 -25.33 -41.51 2.30
N PRO A 49 -26.44 -41.45 1.54
CA PRO A 49 -27.68 -40.92 2.06
C PRO A 49 -28.07 -41.68 3.33
N PRO A 50 -28.59 -40.98 4.36
CA PRO A 50 -29.01 -41.64 5.58
C PRO A 50 -30.04 -42.72 5.23
N PRO A 51 -29.99 -43.91 5.87
CA PRO A 51 -30.98 -44.96 5.61
C PRO A 51 -32.38 -44.39 5.84
N PRO A 52 -33.39 -44.84 5.07
CA PRO A 52 -34.75 -44.33 5.21
C PRO A 52 -35.16 -44.42 6.67
N ARG A 53 -35.56 -43.28 7.24
CA ARG A 53 -36.12 -43.19 8.58
C ARG A 53 -37.23 -44.22 8.68
N ARG A 54 -36.97 -45.34 9.36
CA ARG A 54 -38.03 -46.23 9.83
C ARG A 54 -38.99 -45.35 10.63
N ARG A 55 -40.23 -45.27 10.16
CA ARG A 55 -41.34 -44.72 10.95
C ARG A 55 -41.25 -45.34 12.35
N PRO A 56 -41.37 -44.55 13.43
CA PRO A 56 -41.44 -45.13 14.75
C PRO A 56 -42.71 -45.99 14.79
N SER A 57 -42.56 -47.31 14.83
CA SER A 57 -43.63 -48.20 15.27
C SER A 57 -44.10 -47.70 16.64
N PRO A 58 -45.42 -47.64 16.90
CA PRO A 58 -45.92 -47.20 18.19
C PRO A 58 -45.39 -48.16 19.26
N ARG A 59 -44.47 -47.66 20.09
CA ARG A 59 -44.11 -48.37 21.32
C ARG A 59 -45.37 -48.41 22.20
N PRO A 60 -45.67 -49.54 22.86
CA PRO A 60 -46.75 -49.59 23.82
C PRO A 60 -46.49 -48.51 24.90
N PRO A 61 -47.54 -47.86 25.43
CA PRO A 61 -47.37 -46.83 26.44
C PRO A 61 -46.64 -47.45 27.64
N LEU A 62 -45.38 -47.04 27.81
CA LEU A 62 -44.66 -47.33 29.05
C LEU A 62 -45.50 -46.72 30.18
N PRO A 63 -45.78 -47.48 31.25
CA PRO A 63 -46.49 -46.98 32.40
C PRO A 63 -45.82 -45.70 32.85
N HIS A 64 -46.64 -44.69 33.17
CA HIS A 64 -46.25 -43.41 33.74
C HIS A 64 -44.91 -43.53 34.45
N HIS A 65 -43.91 -42.74 34.03
CA HIS A 65 -42.77 -42.47 34.90
C HIS A 65 -43.39 -42.07 36.22
N PHE A 66 -43.33 -42.96 37.21
CA PHE A 66 -43.58 -42.61 38.59
C PHE A 66 -42.65 -41.42 38.79
N SER A 67 -43.22 -40.22 38.83
CA SER A 67 -42.46 -39.00 39.04
C SER A 67 -41.98 -39.16 40.47
N THR A 68 -40.83 -39.84 40.60
CA THR A 68 -40.23 -40.11 41.89
C THR A 68 -40.11 -38.74 42.49
N ILE A 69 -40.83 -38.49 43.59
CA ILE A 69 -40.81 -37.22 44.28
C ILE A 69 -39.34 -37.00 44.64
N ARG A 70 -38.65 -36.23 43.79
CA ARG A 70 -37.24 -35.93 43.97
C ARG A 70 -37.22 -34.91 45.07
N THR A 71 -36.39 -35.13 46.07
CA THR A 71 -36.19 -34.15 47.14
C THR A 71 -35.86 -32.79 46.53
N ALA A 72 -36.45 -31.72 47.07
CA ALA A 72 -36.23 -30.36 46.57
C ALA A 72 -34.73 -30.03 46.44
N SER A 73 -33.90 -30.55 47.36
CA SER A 73 -32.45 -30.43 47.32
C SER A 73 -31.79 -31.09 46.10
N LEU A 74 -32.28 -32.25 45.65
CA LEU A 74 -31.80 -32.93 44.45
C LEU A 74 -32.18 -32.16 43.19
N VAL A 75 -33.41 -31.65 43.13
CA VAL A 75 -33.90 -30.83 42.01
C VAL A 75 -33.13 -29.53 41.90
N THR A 76 -32.96 -28.79 43.00
CA THR A 76 -32.17 -27.54 43.02
C THR A 76 -30.70 -27.78 42.65
N ARG A 77 -30.11 -28.90 43.10
CA ARG A 77 -28.73 -29.27 42.70
C ARG A 77 -28.62 -29.57 41.22
N GLN A 78 -29.61 -30.27 40.64
CA GLN A 78 -29.65 -30.59 39.22
C GLN A 78 -29.92 -29.33 38.36
N GLN A 79 -30.79 -28.44 38.81
CA GLN A 79 -31.06 -27.14 38.18
C GLN A 79 -29.77 -26.31 38.09
N ARG A 80 -29.07 -26.14 39.23
CA ARG A 80 -27.79 -25.43 39.30
C ARG A 80 -26.70 -26.06 38.43
N ALA A 81 -26.69 -27.38 38.29
CA ALA A 81 -25.75 -28.07 37.40
C ALA A 81 -26.04 -27.79 35.92
N ARG A 82 -27.32 -27.85 35.51
CA ARG A 82 -27.75 -27.52 34.14
C ARG A 82 -27.50 -26.05 33.81
N GLU A 83 -27.78 -25.14 34.73
CA GLU A 83 -27.48 -23.70 34.57
C GLU A 83 -25.99 -23.45 34.36
N ARG A 84 -25.11 -24.12 35.13
CA ARG A 84 -23.65 -24.04 34.97
C ARG A 84 -23.16 -24.58 33.63
N GLU A 85 -23.81 -25.63 33.13
CA GLU A 85 -23.51 -26.25 31.84
C GLU A 85 -24.02 -25.38 30.68
N ALA A 86 -25.22 -24.82 30.81
CA ALA A 86 -25.80 -23.88 29.87
C ALA A 86 -24.97 -22.60 29.74
N ALA A 87 -24.51 -22.02 30.86
CA ALA A 87 -23.63 -20.85 30.85
C ALA A 87 -22.31 -21.12 30.11
N LEU A 88 -21.72 -22.31 30.28
CA LEU A 88 -20.50 -22.69 29.55
C LEU A 88 -20.76 -22.86 28.05
N ARG A 89 -21.89 -23.48 27.68
CA ARG A 89 -22.29 -23.60 26.27
C ARG A 89 -22.50 -22.24 25.63
N GLU A 90 -23.13 -21.31 26.33
CA GLU A 90 -23.38 -19.96 25.83
C GLU A 90 -22.09 -19.16 25.67
N GLN A 91 -21.13 -19.32 26.58
CA GLN A 91 -19.81 -18.71 26.46
C GLN A 91 -19.05 -19.20 25.21
N LEU A 92 -19.09 -20.51 24.94
CA LEU A 92 -18.46 -21.10 23.74
C LEU A 92 -19.18 -20.68 22.45
N SER A 93 -20.52 -20.66 22.46
CA SER A 93 -21.33 -20.24 21.31
C SER A 93 -21.10 -18.75 21.00
N GLY A 94 -20.99 -17.91 22.02
CA GLY A 94 -20.66 -16.49 21.92
C GLY A 94 -19.29 -16.24 21.30
N TYR A 95 -18.26 -16.96 21.77
CA TYR A 95 -16.92 -16.87 21.18
C TYR A 95 -16.90 -17.31 19.71
N GLN A 96 -17.58 -18.41 19.36
CA GLN A 96 -17.69 -18.85 17.95
C GLN A 96 -18.38 -17.79 17.08
N ARG A 97 -19.44 -17.13 17.58
CA ARG A 97 -20.12 -16.05 16.87
C ARG A 97 -19.20 -14.85 16.65
N MET A 98 -18.46 -14.44 17.67
CA MET A 98 -17.47 -13.37 17.58
C MET A 98 -16.39 -13.72 16.54
N ARG A 99 -15.86 -14.95 16.52
CA ARG A 99 -14.88 -15.39 15.52
C ARG A 99 -15.41 -15.30 14.09
N ARG A 100 -16.66 -15.72 13.85
CA ARG A 100 -17.32 -15.59 12.54
C ARG A 100 -17.53 -14.13 12.16
N GLN A 101 -17.88 -13.27 13.11
CA GLN A 101 -18.00 -11.84 12.88
C GLN A 101 -16.65 -11.21 12.49
N HIS A 102 -15.56 -11.56 13.17
CA HIS A 102 -14.21 -11.10 12.83
C HIS A 102 -13.81 -11.53 11.41
N GLN A 103 -14.08 -12.79 11.03
CA GLN A 103 -13.85 -13.27 9.66
C GLN A 103 -14.66 -12.49 8.63
N LYS A 104 -15.96 -12.25 8.89
CA LYS A 104 -16.83 -11.45 8.03
C LYS A 104 -16.32 -10.01 7.89
N GLN A 105 -15.83 -9.42 8.98
CA GLN A 105 -15.28 -8.07 8.98
C GLN A 105 -14.01 -7.97 8.13
N LEU A 106 -13.10 -8.93 8.24
CA LEU A 106 -11.88 -8.98 7.41
C LEU A 106 -12.23 -9.15 5.93
N LEU A 107 -13.11 -10.09 5.59
CA LEU A 107 -13.54 -10.29 4.20
C LEU A 107 -14.22 -9.05 3.63
N GLY A 108 -15.08 -8.40 4.42
CA GLY A 108 -15.75 -7.15 4.04
C GLY A 108 -14.76 -6.01 3.81
N LEU A 109 -13.73 -5.89 4.66
CA LEU A 109 -12.66 -4.91 4.48
C LEU A 109 -11.85 -5.21 3.22
N GLU A 110 -11.40 -6.44 3.02
CA GLU A 110 -10.63 -6.85 1.83
C GLU A 110 -11.40 -6.56 0.52
N ASN A 111 -12.70 -6.84 0.49
CA ASN A 111 -13.54 -6.52 -0.68
C ASN A 111 -13.67 -5.01 -0.93
N ARG A 112 -13.78 -4.20 0.13
CA ARG A 112 -13.82 -2.73 0.01
C ARG A 112 -12.51 -2.18 -0.52
N LEU A 113 -11.37 -2.66 -0.01
CA LEU A 113 -10.05 -2.23 -0.46
C LEU A 113 -9.80 -2.62 -1.93
N ARG A 114 -10.25 -3.82 -2.35
CA ARG A 114 -10.22 -4.23 -3.77
C ARG A 114 -11.05 -3.31 -4.67
N ALA A 115 -12.26 -2.95 -4.24
CA ALA A 115 -13.12 -2.03 -4.99
C ALA A 115 -12.49 -0.64 -5.10
N GLU A 116 -11.93 -0.11 -4.00
CA GLU A 116 -11.23 1.17 -3.98
C GLU A 116 -10.01 1.19 -4.92
N LEU A 117 -9.23 0.09 -4.98
CA LEU A 117 -8.13 -0.05 -5.92
C LEU A 117 -8.62 -0.06 -7.38
N ALA A 118 -9.71 -0.76 -7.67
CA ALA A 118 -10.29 -0.79 -9.02
C ALA A 118 -10.80 0.60 -9.45
N ASP A 119 -11.48 1.31 -8.55
CA ASP A 119 -11.95 2.68 -8.79
C ASP A 119 -10.78 3.67 -8.96
N HIS A 120 -9.68 3.44 -8.26
CA HIS A 120 -8.44 4.20 -8.45
C HIS A 120 -7.82 3.95 -9.82
N GLN A 121 -7.64 2.69 -10.22
CA GLN A 121 -7.13 2.31 -11.54
C GLN A 121 -7.97 2.92 -12.66
N LEU A 122 -9.30 2.80 -12.58
CA LEU A 122 -10.21 3.36 -13.58
C LEU A 122 -10.09 4.89 -13.69
N ARG A 123 -9.85 5.59 -12.58
CA ARG A 123 -9.61 7.05 -12.60
C ARG A 123 -8.30 7.38 -13.31
N LEU A 124 -7.22 6.66 -13.01
CA LEU A 124 -5.92 6.85 -13.65
C LEU A 124 -5.98 6.56 -15.16
N ASP A 125 -6.68 5.50 -15.57
CA ASP A 125 -6.85 5.16 -16.99
C ASP A 125 -7.59 6.27 -17.74
N ARG A 126 -8.68 6.79 -17.16
CA ARG A 126 -9.43 7.92 -17.72
C ARG A 126 -8.57 9.18 -17.82
N GLU A 127 -7.74 9.47 -16.82
CA GLU A 127 -6.82 10.60 -16.86
C GLU A 127 -5.80 10.46 -18.00
N LEU A 128 -5.22 9.27 -18.22
CA LEU A 128 -4.31 9.01 -19.33
C LEU A 128 -5.00 9.12 -20.69
N GLU A 129 -6.21 8.57 -20.83
CA GLU A 129 -6.99 8.68 -22.06
C GLU A 129 -7.31 10.14 -22.39
N ASN A 130 -7.79 10.91 -21.41
CA ASN A 130 -8.07 12.33 -21.58
C ASN A 130 -6.81 13.12 -21.99
N GLN A 131 -5.66 12.83 -21.39
CA GLN A 131 -4.39 13.45 -21.76
C GLN A 131 -3.99 13.10 -23.20
N ARG A 132 -4.13 11.84 -23.61
CA ARG A 132 -3.85 11.39 -24.99
C ARG A 132 -4.75 12.07 -26.00
N LEU A 133 -6.05 12.16 -25.71
CA LEU A 133 -7.03 12.84 -26.57
C LEU A 133 -6.73 14.34 -26.69
N ALA A 134 -6.44 15.01 -25.56
CA ALA A 134 -6.07 16.43 -25.56
C ALA A 134 -4.80 16.67 -26.37
N ALA A 135 -3.81 15.80 -26.24
CA ALA A 135 -2.56 15.95 -26.96
C ALA A 135 -2.69 15.64 -28.47
N ALA A 136 -3.54 14.68 -28.86
CA ALA A 136 -3.90 14.46 -30.25
C ALA A 136 -4.59 15.70 -30.85
N ALA A 137 -5.54 16.31 -30.13
CA ALA A 137 -6.22 17.52 -30.58
C ALA A 137 -5.25 18.71 -30.74
N GLU A 138 -4.31 18.90 -29.82
CA GLU A 138 -3.29 19.95 -29.95
C GLU A 138 -2.29 19.66 -31.09
N ALA A 139 -1.95 18.39 -31.35
CA ALA A 139 -1.12 18.01 -32.50
C ALA A 139 -1.82 18.32 -33.83
N ASP A 140 -3.11 18.00 -33.94
CA ASP A 140 -3.92 18.32 -35.13
C ASP A 140 -4.05 19.82 -35.35
N LYS A 141 -4.23 20.59 -34.27
CA LYS A 141 -4.29 22.04 -34.31
C LYS A 141 -2.96 22.65 -34.76
N LEU A 142 -1.84 22.12 -34.29
CA LEU A 142 -0.50 22.54 -34.72
C LEU A 142 -0.28 22.22 -36.21
N ALA A 143 -0.62 21.01 -36.65
CA ALA A 143 -0.52 20.60 -38.04
C ALA A 143 -1.34 21.51 -38.97
N ARG A 144 -2.58 21.82 -38.59
CA ARG A 144 -3.44 22.77 -39.34
C ARG A 144 -2.83 24.17 -39.40
N ARG A 145 -2.22 24.63 -38.31
CA ARG A 145 -1.53 25.93 -38.26
C ARG A 145 -0.32 25.94 -39.20
N HIS A 146 0.49 24.88 -39.20
CA HIS A 146 1.65 24.74 -40.09
C HIS A 146 1.22 24.72 -41.55
N GLN A 147 0.17 23.95 -41.88
CA GLN A 147 -0.42 23.93 -43.22
C GLN A 147 -0.87 25.33 -43.68
N ALA A 148 -1.56 26.08 -42.82
CA ALA A 148 -2.00 27.44 -43.14
C ALA A 148 -0.82 28.42 -43.35
N ILE A 149 0.26 28.27 -42.58
CA ILE A 149 1.49 29.04 -42.76
C ILE A 149 2.11 28.73 -44.13
N PHE A 150 2.24 27.45 -44.49
CA PHE A 150 2.78 27.06 -45.79
C PHE A 150 1.95 27.59 -46.97
N GLU A 151 0.63 27.50 -46.89
CA GLU A 151 -0.24 28.01 -47.95
C GLU A 151 -0.15 29.53 -48.09
N LYS A 152 -0.01 30.25 -46.98
CA LYS A 152 0.16 31.70 -46.98
C LYS A 152 1.51 32.08 -47.59
N GLU A 153 2.60 31.45 -47.16
CA GLU A 153 3.94 31.72 -47.65
C GLU A 153 4.10 31.34 -49.13
N ALA A 154 3.50 30.24 -49.58
CA ALA A 154 3.48 29.89 -51.00
C ALA A 154 2.77 30.95 -51.86
N LYS A 155 1.65 31.51 -51.39
CA LYS A 155 0.92 32.59 -52.07
C LYS A 155 1.73 33.90 -52.09
N VAL A 156 2.38 34.24 -50.97
CA VAL A 156 3.24 35.44 -50.87
C VAL A 156 4.43 35.30 -51.82
N ALA A 157 5.15 34.19 -51.77
CA ALA A 157 6.31 33.92 -52.63
C ALA A 157 5.97 34.01 -54.12
N LEU A 158 4.84 33.43 -54.55
CA LEU A 158 4.36 33.53 -55.94
C LEU A 158 4.03 34.98 -56.34
N GLY A 159 3.42 35.73 -55.43
CA GLY A 159 3.10 37.15 -55.65
C GLY A 159 4.35 38.02 -55.78
N GLU A 160 5.35 37.80 -54.91
CA GLU A 160 6.62 38.50 -54.96
C GLU A 160 7.46 38.12 -56.19
N GLU A 161 7.45 36.84 -56.60
CA GLU A 161 8.12 36.40 -57.82
C GLU A 161 7.55 37.12 -59.06
N LYS A 162 6.22 37.25 -59.16
CA LYS A 162 5.58 37.98 -60.26
C LYS A 162 5.97 39.46 -60.27
N LYS A 163 6.00 40.11 -59.09
CA LYS A 163 6.43 41.51 -58.97
C LYS A 163 7.90 41.69 -59.39
N PHE A 164 8.76 40.75 -58.99
CA PHE A 164 10.17 40.74 -59.37
C PHE A 164 10.35 40.59 -60.88
N GLN A 165 9.64 39.64 -61.51
CA GLN A 165 9.67 39.46 -62.96
C GLN A 165 9.16 40.72 -63.70
N GLN A 166 8.06 41.31 -63.24
CA GLN A 166 7.52 42.54 -63.82
C GLN A 166 8.50 43.72 -63.69
N HIS A 167 9.23 43.82 -62.59
CA HIS A 167 10.24 44.85 -62.40
C HIS A 167 11.36 44.74 -63.45
N ILE A 168 11.88 43.54 -63.68
CA ILE A 168 12.93 43.31 -64.69
C ILE A 168 12.39 43.59 -66.10
N LEU A 169 11.21 43.09 -66.44
CA LEU A 169 10.59 43.36 -67.75
C LEU A 169 10.35 44.87 -67.96
N GLY A 170 9.97 45.59 -66.91
CA GLY A 170 9.82 47.05 -66.94
C GLY A 170 11.15 47.76 -67.20
N GLN A 171 12.24 47.31 -66.57
CA GLN A 171 13.59 47.83 -66.82
C GLN A 171 14.03 47.56 -68.27
N GLN A 172 13.83 46.34 -68.77
CA GLN A 172 14.18 45.96 -70.14
C GLN A 172 13.44 46.81 -71.19
N LYS A 173 12.14 47.05 -70.98
CA LYS A 173 11.34 47.93 -71.84
C LYS A 173 11.88 49.36 -71.85
N LYS A 174 12.32 49.88 -70.70
CA LYS A 174 12.91 51.22 -70.58
C LYS A 174 14.25 51.31 -71.32
N GLU A 175 15.13 50.32 -71.15
CA GLU A 175 16.41 50.25 -71.86
C GLU A 175 16.23 50.16 -73.37
N LEU A 176 15.30 49.33 -73.85
CA LEU A 176 14.97 49.22 -75.27
C LEU A 176 14.44 50.53 -75.82
N GLY A 177 13.54 51.21 -75.08
CA GLY A 177 13.05 52.54 -75.44
C GLY A 177 14.19 53.55 -75.58
N ASN A 178 15.12 53.58 -74.63
CA ASN A 178 16.29 54.45 -74.67
C ASN A 178 17.20 54.16 -75.88
N LEU A 179 17.43 52.88 -76.22
CA LEU A 179 18.20 52.49 -77.40
C LEU A 179 17.53 53.00 -78.68
N LEU A 180 16.22 52.78 -78.83
CA LEU A 180 15.47 53.23 -80.00
C LEU A 180 15.47 54.76 -80.14
N GLU A 181 15.38 55.48 -79.03
CA GLU A 181 15.52 56.95 -79.04
C GLU A 181 16.92 57.40 -79.45
N ALA A 182 17.97 56.74 -78.95
CA ALA A 182 19.35 57.02 -79.33
C ALA A 182 19.60 56.74 -80.82
N GLN A 183 19.10 55.61 -81.33
CA GLN A 183 19.18 55.25 -82.76
C GLN A 183 18.48 56.30 -83.64
N ARG A 184 17.32 56.83 -83.23
CA ARG A 184 16.65 57.92 -83.95
C ARG A 184 17.48 59.21 -83.98
N ARG A 185 18.16 59.56 -82.89
CA ARG A 185 19.05 60.74 -82.83
C ARG A 185 20.28 60.54 -83.71
N HIS A 186 20.93 59.38 -83.61
CA HIS A 186 22.08 59.02 -84.43
C HIS A 186 21.74 58.99 -85.93
N TYR A 187 20.57 58.44 -86.29
CA TYR A 187 20.08 58.45 -87.66
C TYR A 187 19.94 59.88 -88.21
N LYS A 188 19.42 60.83 -87.43
CA LYS A 188 19.30 62.24 -87.84
C LYS A 188 20.67 62.85 -88.11
N LEU A 189 21.62 62.68 -87.19
CA LEU A 189 22.99 63.19 -87.34
C LEU A 189 23.71 62.57 -88.54
N ARG A 190 23.67 61.24 -88.68
CA ARG A 190 24.31 60.54 -89.81
C ARG A 190 23.67 60.93 -91.13
N LYS A 191 22.36 61.17 -91.17
CA LYS A 191 21.67 61.68 -92.36
C LYS A 191 22.16 63.09 -92.75
N GLU A 192 22.47 63.96 -91.79
CA GLU A 192 23.06 65.27 -92.06
C GLU A 192 24.50 65.13 -92.59
N GLN A 193 25.33 64.29 -91.96
CA GLN A 193 26.69 64.00 -92.44
C GLN A 193 26.72 63.41 -93.86
N LEU A 194 25.83 62.46 -94.17
CA LEU A 194 25.73 61.89 -95.51
C LEU A 194 25.31 62.93 -96.56
N LYS A 195 24.61 64.01 -96.17
CA LYS A 195 24.32 65.13 -97.08
C LYS A 195 25.55 65.99 -97.32
N GLU A 196 26.33 66.28 -96.27
CA GLU A 196 27.59 67.03 -96.36
C GLU A 196 28.64 66.28 -97.21
N GLU A 197 28.85 64.98 -96.95
CA GLU A 197 29.76 64.10 -97.71
C GLU A 197 29.38 64.06 -99.22
N LEU A 198 28.08 64.12 -99.53
CA LEU A 198 27.56 64.16 -100.91
C LEU A 198 27.81 65.53 -101.58
N GLN A 199 27.90 66.59 -100.79
CA GLN A 199 28.10 67.96 -101.24
C GLN A 199 29.58 68.23 -101.56
N GLU A 200 30.51 67.59 -100.86
CA GLU A 200 31.97 67.67 -101.10
C GLU A 200 32.44 66.90 -102.35
N ASN A 201 31.63 65.99 -102.88
CA ASN A 201 31.93 65.20 -104.08
C ASN A 201 30.99 65.55 -105.27
N PRO A 202 31.14 66.74 -105.91
CA PRO A 202 30.26 67.16 -106.99
C PRO A 202 30.42 66.32 -108.28
N SER A 203 31.61 65.76 -108.54
CA SER A 203 31.97 65.11 -109.81
C SER A 203 31.52 63.64 -109.96
N THR A 204 30.94 63.01 -108.95
CA THR A 204 30.51 61.59 -109.02
C THR A 204 29.20 61.43 -109.81
N PRO A 205 29.08 60.42 -110.69
CA PRO A 205 27.86 60.14 -111.47
C PRO A 205 26.61 59.92 -110.60
N LYS A 206 25.45 60.39 -111.10
CA LYS A 206 24.17 60.35 -110.36
C LYS A 206 23.73 58.94 -109.92
N ARG A 207 24.01 57.92 -110.76
CA ARG A 207 23.69 56.51 -110.47
C ARG A 207 24.53 55.95 -109.31
N GLU A 208 25.83 56.26 -109.30
CA GLU A 208 26.74 55.84 -108.22
C GLU A 208 26.40 56.52 -106.90
N LYS A 209 26.04 57.81 -106.92
CA LYS A 209 25.55 58.54 -105.73
C LYS A 209 24.31 57.88 -105.12
N GLN A 210 23.37 57.43 -105.95
CA GLN A 210 22.17 56.74 -105.50
C GLN A 210 22.47 55.36 -104.91
N GLU A 211 23.29 54.55 -105.58
CA GLU A 211 23.71 53.24 -105.06
C GLU A 211 24.52 53.35 -103.77
N TRP A 212 25.41 54.34 -103.67
CA TRP A 212 26.19 54.60 -102.45
C TRP A 212 25.28 54.99 -101.28
N LEU A 213 24.31 55.88 -101.48
CA LEU A 213 23.33 56.25 -100.45
C LEU A 213 22.47 55.06 -100.00
N LEU A 214 22.06 54.18 -100.94
CA LEU A 214 21.33 52.97 -100.62
C LEU A 214 22.17 52.02 -99.76
N ARG A 215 23.42 51.76 -100.16
CA ARG A 215 24.37 50.94 -99.37
C ARG A 215 24.59 51.52 -97.98
N GLN A 216 24.82 52.83 -97.86
CA GLN A 216 25.00 53.48 -96.55
C GLN A 216 23.77 53.35 -95.65
N LYS A 217 22.56 53.50 -96.22
CA LYS A 217 21.30 53.32 -95.48
C LYS A 217 21.11 51.87 -95.03
N GLU A 218 21.43 50.91 -95.89
CA GLU A 218 21.32 49.48 -95.59
C GLU A 218 22.31 49.06 -94.49
N THR A 219 23.58 49.46 -94.60
CA THR A 219 24.58 49.22 -93.55
C THR A 219 24.16 49.82 -92.21
N LEU A 220 23.61 51.03 -92.21
CA LEU A 220 23.14 51.66 -90.97
C LEU A 220 21.92 50.94 -90.39
N GLN A 221 21.00 50.44 -91.22
CA GLN A 221 19.88 49.62 -90.77
C GLN A 221 20.34 48.27 -90.20
N GLN A 222 21.32 47.62 -90.85
CA GLN A 222 21.91 46.38 -90.36
C GLN A 222 22.56 46.57 -88.99
N LEU A 223 23.38 47.61 -88.82
CA LEU A 223 24.00 47.94 -87.53
C LEU A 223 22.95 48.20 -86.43
N GLN A 224 21.88 48.96 -86.74
CA GLN A 224 20.79 49.20 -85.80
C GLN A 224 20.06 47.91 -85.40
N ALA A 225 19.80 47.02 -86.36
CA ALA A 225 19.16 45.73 -86.11
C ALA A 225 20.07 44.79 -85.30
N GLU A 226 21.37 44.78 -85.58
CA GLU A 226 22.37 44.00 -84.83
C GLU A 226 22.49 44.48 -83.38
N GLU A 227 22.53 45.80 -83.15
CA GLU A 227 22.55 46.38 -81.80
C GLU A 227 21.26 46.07 -81.02
N GLU A 228 20.10 46.18 -81.66
CA GLU A 228 18.82 45.83 -81.04
C GLU A 228 18.75 44.34 -80.69
N ALA A 229 19.14 43.46 -81.63
CA ALA A 229 19.21 42.02 -81.39
C ALA A 229 20.19 41.66 -80.28
N ALA A 230 21.35 42.33 -80.21
CA ALA A 230 22.34 42.15 -79.15
C ALA A 230 21.79 42.57 -77.78
N LEU A 231 21.08 43.70 -77.71
CA LEU A 231 20.42 44.15 -76.47
C LEU A 231 19.37 43.13 -76.02
N LEU A 232 18.46 42.71 -76.90
CA LEU A 232 17.41 41.73 -76.59
C LEU A 232 18.00 40.40 -76.11
N CYS A 233 19.09 39.94 -76.73
CA CYS A 233 19.80 38.74 -76.32
C CYS A 233 20.37 38.88 -74.90
N ARG A 234 21.05 40.01 -74.60
CA ARG A 234 21.58 40.30 -73.25
C ARG A 234 20.47 40.40 -72.21
N GLN A 235 19.36 41.07 -72.54
CA GLN A 235 18.19 41.20 -71.67
C GLN A 235 17.60 39.83 -71.33
N ARG A 236 17.42 38.96 -72.32
CA ARG A 236 16.92 37.60 -72.10
C ARG A 236 17.83 36.80 -71.17
N GLN A 237 19.14 36.81 -71.42
CA GLN A 237 20.12 36.12 -70.56
C GLN A 237 20.10 36.65 -69.12
N TYR A 238 20.01 37.97 -68.96
CA TYR A 238 19.91 38.61 -67.65
C TYR A 238 18.63 38.20 -66.92
N PHE A 239 17.47 38.24 -67.59
CA PHE A 239 16.19 37.81 -67.01
C PHE A 239 16.24 36.37 -66.52
N ASP A 240 16.73 35.44 -67.36
CA ASP A 240 16.83 34.03 -67.01
C ASP A 240 17.74 33.81 -65.79
N LEU A 241 18.88 34.49 -65.74
CA LEU A 241 19.81 34.42 -64.62
C LEU A 241 19.18 34.95 -63.33
N GLN A 242 18.57 36.14 -63.39
CA GLN A 242 17.96 36.77 -62.23
C GLN A 242 16.76 35.97 -61.70
N CYS A 243 15.93 35.41 -62.59
CA CYS A 243 14.84 34.53 -62.20
C CYS A 243 15.34 33.27 -61.48
N ARG A 244 16.42 32.65 -61.97
CA ARG A 244 17.03 31.50 -61.30
C ARG A 244 17.60 31.86 -59.92
N GLN A 245 18.31 32.98 -59.81
CA GLN A 245 18.85 33.47 -58.54
C GLN A 245 17.73 33.75 -57.52
N TYR A 246 16.66 34.41 -57.95
CA TYR A 246 15.50 34.71 -57.11
C TYR A 246 14.79 33.43 -56.65
N LYS A 247 14.53 32.49 -57.56
CA LYS A 247 13.94 31.18 -57.23
C LYS A 247 14.80 30.42 -56.23
N ARG A 248 16.13 30.42 -56.38
CA ARG A 248 17.05 29.82 -55.40
C ARG A 248 16.91 30.47 -54.02
N LYS A 249 16.88 31.80 -53.94
CA LYS A 249 16.70 32.53 -52.68
C LYS A 249 15.38 32.14 -52.00
N MET A 250 14.30 32.03 -52.77
CA MET A 250 12.99 31.66 -52.22
C MET A 250 12.91 30.21 -51.78
N LEU A 251 13.56 29.29 -52.50
CA LEU A 251 13.67 27.90 -52.10
C LEU A 251 14.40 27.76 -50.75
N LEU A 252 15.49 28.51 -50.55
CA LEU A 252 16.22 28.51 -49.28
C LEU A 252 15.38 29.10 -48.14
N ALA A 253 14.64 30.19 -48.40
CA ALA A 253 13.73 30.76 -47.41
C ALA A 253 12.62 29.77 -47.00
N ARG A 254 12.02 29.07 -47.98
CA ARG A 254 11.04 28.00 -47.72
C ARG A 254 11.65 26.88 -46.90
N HIS A 255 12.86 26.45 -47.25
CA HIS A 255 13.56 25.40 -46.49
C HIS A 255 13.81 25.81 -45.04
N ASN A 256 14.21 27.06 -44.78
CA ASN A 256 14.40 27.55 -43.41
C ASN A 256 13.09 27.53 -42.62
N LEU A 257 11.98 27.97 -43.25
CA LEU A 257 10.65 27.88 -42.66
C LEU A 257 10.25 26.42 -42.37
N ASP A 258 10.49 25.50 -43.31
CA ASP A 258 10.24 24.06 -43.11
C ASP A 258 10.98 23.55 -41.86
N GLN A 259 12.26 23.93 -41.70
CA GLN A 259 13.05 23.54 -40.54
C GLN A 259 12.51 24.14 -39.22
N ASP A 260 12.08 25.39 -39.22
CA ASP A 260 11.55 26.05 -38.02
C ASP A 260 10.24 25.42 -37.55
N LEU A 261 9.35 25.09 -38.49
CA LEU A 261 8.10 24.40 -38.18
C LEU A 261 8.37 22.96 -37.70
N LEU A 262 9.34 22.26 -38.29
CA LEU A 262 9.77 20.94 -37.81
C LEU A 262 10.31 21.00 -36.38
N ARG A 263 11.11 22.02 -36.05
CA ARG A 263 11.60 22.24 -34.67
C ARG A 263 10.45 22.49 -33.71
N GLU A 264 9.45 23.28 -34.10
CA GLU A 264 8.24 23.51 -33.29
C GLU A 264 7.49 22.19 -33.04
N GLU A 265 7.29 21.35 -34.05
CA GLU A 265 6.67 20.03 -33.93
C GLU A 265 7.44 19.10 -32.99
N LEU A 266 8.77 19.02 -33.15
CA LEU A 266 9.62 18.18 -32.30
C LEU A 266 9.59 18.65 -30.86
N ASN A 267 9.70 19.96 -30.62
CA ASN A 267 9.62 20.53 -29.28
C ASN A 267 8.27 20.23 -28.64
N LYS A 268 7.16 20.34 -29.39
CA LYS A 268 5.83 20.01 -28.88
C LYS A 268 5.70 18.52 -28.54
N LYS A 269 6.16 17.63 -29.40
CA LYS A 269 6.20 16.18 -29.13
C LYS A 269 7.06 15.84 -27.90
N GLN A 270 8.21 16.50 -27.74
CA GLN A 270 9.06 16.33 -26.57
C GLN A 270 8.32 16.75 -25.29
N THR A 271 7.75 17.94 -25.26
CA THR A 271 6.99 18.42 -24.08
C THR A 271 5.80 17.51 -23.75
N GLN A 272 5.13 16.95 -24.75
CA GLN A 272 4.06 15.97 -24.55
C GLN A 272 4.58 14.68 -23.90
N LYS A 273 5.73 14.17 -24.34
CA LYS A 273 6.36 12.98 -23.76
C LYS A 273 6.82 13.22 -22.33
N ASP A 274 7.39 14.39 -22.05
CA ASP A 274 7.78 14.77 -20.69
C ASP A 274 6.56 14.83 -19.75
N LEU A 275 5.44 15.37 -20.23
CA LEU A 275 4.16 15.40 -19.50
C LEU A 275 3.60 13.98 -19.27
N GLU A 276 3.66 13.09 -20.27
CA GLU A 276 3.24 11.69 -20.14
C GLU A 276 4.07 10.97 -19.06
N CYS A 277 5.40 11.11 -19.10
CA CYS A 277 6.30 10.56 -18.09
C CYS A 277 6.00 11.10 -16.69
N ALA A 278 5.81 12.42 -16.55
CA ALA A 278 5.49 13.05 -15.27
C ALA A 278 4.13 12.55 -14.72
N THR A 279 3.12 12.39 -15.57
CA THR A 279 1.83 11.82 -15.17
C THR A 279 2.00 10.38 -14.69
N LEU A 280 2.73 9.53 -15.42
CA LEU A 280 2.92 8.13 -15.02
C LEU A 280 3.65 8.00 -13.67
N LEU A 281 4.63 8.86 -13.40
CA LEU A 281 5.29 8.91 -12.10
C LEU A 281 4.31 9.26 -10.97
N ARG A 282 3.48 10.30 -11.16
CA ARG A 282 2.43 10.66 -10.19
C ARG A 282 1.40 9.54 -10.00
N HIS A 283 1.05 8.84 -11.07
CA HIS A 283 0.12 7.69 -11.01
C HIS A 283 0.72 6.55 -10.17
N HIS A 284 2.01 6.27 -10.37
CA HIS A 284 2.74 5.27 -9.59
C HIS A 284 2.77 5.65 -8.11
N GLU A 285 3.17 6.88 -7.78
CA GLU A 285 3.21 7.39 -6.40
C GLU A 285 1.84 7.33 -5.73
N SER A 286 0.79 7.79 -6.43
CA SER A 286 -0.59 7.77 -5.93
C SER A 286 -1.10 6.35 -5.66
N THR A 287 -0.74 5.39 -6.51
CA THR A 287 -1.07 3.98 -6.32
C THR A 287 -0.31 3.38 -5.13
N GLN A 288 0.97 3.67 -5.02
CA GLN A 288 1.80 3.21 -3.91
C GLN A 288 1.31 3.78 -2.56
N GLU A 289 0.92 5.05 -2.51
CA GLU A 289 0.31 5.67 -1.34
C GLU A 289 -0.98 4.98 -0.93
N LEU A 290 -1.86 4.69 -1.91
CA LEU A 290 -3.10 3.97 -1.68
C LEU A 290 -2.82 2.58 -1.09
N GLU A 291 -2.00 1.78 -1.75
CA GLU A 291 -1.62 0.44 -1.29
C GLU A 291 -1.04 0.47 0.13
N THR A 292 -0.17 1.43 0.43
CA THR A 292 0.42 1.60 1.77
C THR A 292 -0.65 1.92 2.82
N ARG A 293 -1.61 2.80 2.51
CA ARG A 293 -2.74 3.12 3.39
C ARG A 293 -3.65 1.91 3.59
N GLN A 294 -3.94 1.14 2.54
CA GLN A 294 -4.77 -0.06 2.59
C GLN A 294 -4.11 -1.16 3.43
N LEU A 295 -2.82 -1.44 3.20
CA LEU A 295 -2.03 -2.39 3.99
C LEU A 295 -2.02 -2.01 5.47
N THR A 296 -1.79 -0.73 5.78
CA THR A 296 -1.81 -0.21 7.15
C THR A 296 -3.18 -0.44 7.81
N THR A 297 -4.27 -0.17 7.10
CA THR A 297 -5.64 -0.34 7.60
C THR A 297 -5.98 -1.81 7.87
N LEU A 298 -5.58 -2.69 6.94
CA LEU A 298 -5.77 -4.14 7.06
C LEU A 298 -4.95 -4.71 8.22
N GLN A 299 -3.68 -4.30 8.38
CA GLN A 299 -2.82 -4.72 9.50
C GLN A 299 -3.35 -4.25 10.85
N ARG A 300 -3.79 -2.99 10.95
CA ARG A 300 -4.43 -2.44 12.17
C ARG A 300 -5.67 -3.25 12.53
N THR A 301 -6.57 -3.47 11.58
CA THR A 301 -7.80 -4.24 11.81
C THR A 301 -7.49 -5.68 12.25
N ARG A 302 -6.55 -6.37 11.58
CA ARG A 302 -6.12 -7.72 11.98
C ARG A 302 -5.56 -7.74 13.41
N SER A 303 -4.73 -6.76 13.76
CA SER A 303 -4.13 -6.63 15.09
C SER A 303 -5.18 -6.37 16.17
N ASP A 304 -6.15 -5.50 15.92
CA ASP A 304 -7.23 -5.19 16.85
C ASP A 304 -8.14 -6.41 17.06
N LEU A 305 -8.51 -7.11 15.99
CA LEU A 305 -9.32 -8.32 16.08
C LEU A 305 -8.60 -9.45 16.81
N ALA A 306 -7.28 -9.62 16.60
CA ALA A 306 -6.47 -10.59 17.33
C ALA A 306 -6.37 -10.23 18.83
N ARG A 307 -6.22 -8.94 19.16
CA ARG A 307 -6.21 -8.45 20.54
C ARG A 307 -7.55 -8.72 21.23
N CYS A 308 -8.67 -8.41 20.58
CA CYS A 308 -10.01 -8.69 21.08
C CYS A 308 -10.26 -10.20 21.30
N GLN A 309 -9.79 -11.05 20.37
CA GLN A 309 -9.85 -12.51 20.51
C GLN A 309 -9.09 -12.97 21.76
N HIS A 310 -7.83 -12.54 21.89
CA HIS A 310 -6.99 -12.87 23.03
C HIS A 310 -7.58 -12.39 24.36
N GLN A 311 -8.13 -11.18 24.41
CA GLN A 311 -8.79 -10.65 25.60
C GLN A 311 -10.00 -11.49 26.00
N THR A 312 -10.81 -11.93 25.02
CA THR A 312 -11.97 -12.80 25.27
C THR A 312 -11.53 -14.18 25.77
N GLU A 313 -10.50 -14.77 25.16
CA GLU A 313 -9.93 -16.06 25.60
C GLU A 313 -9.38 -15.97 27.03
N LEU A 314 -8.67 -14.89 27.35
CA LEU A 314 -8.13 -14.65 28.68
C LEU A 314 -9.24 -14.47 29.72
N ALA A 315 -10.31 -13.74 29.38
CA ALA A 315 -11.49 -13.62 30.23
C ALA A 315 -12.13 -15.00 30.49
N ASN A 316 -12.32 -15.79 29.43
CA ASN A 316 -12.87 -17.14 29.53
C ASN A 316 -12.02 -18.07 30.42
N GLN A 317 -10.69 -18.01 30.28
CA GLN A 317 -9.77 -18.78 31.13
C GLN A 317 -9.84 -18.35 32.59
N ARG A 318 -9.91 -17.04 32.87
CA ARG A 318 -10.06 -16.52 34.24
C ARG A 318 -11.35 -17.00 34.89
N GLU A 319 -12.46 -16.95 34.18
CA GLU A 319 -13.76 -17.44 34.65
C GLU A 319 -13.74 -18.95 34.90
N TYR A 320 -13.17 -19.74 33.98
CA TYR A 320 -12.99 -21.18 34.16
C TYR A 320 -12.17 -21.50 35.42
N ASN A 321 -11.00 -20.89 35.57
CA ASN A 321 -10.13 -21.07 36.72
C ASN A 321 -10.84 -20.69 38.01
N HIS A 322 -11.54 -19.55 38.03
CA HIS A 322 -12.32 -19.11 39.18
C HIS A 322 -13.39 -20.14 39.58
N ARG A 323 -14.16 -20.65 38.61
CA ARG A 323 -15.16 -21.70 38.83
C ARG A 323 -14.53 -22.97 39.38
N ARG A 324 -13.41 -23.43 38.81
CA ARG A 324 -12.71 -24.65 39.27
C ARG A 324 -12.13 -24.49 40.67
N HIS A 325 -11.57 -23.33 41.01
CA HIS A 325 -11.13 -23.04 42.37
C HIS A 325 -12.28 -23.05 43.37
N GLN A 326 -13.43 -22.48 43.02
CA GLN A 326 -14.63 -22.53 43.86
C GLN A 326 -15.14 -23.97 44.06
N GLU A 327 -15.22 -24.77 42.98
CA GLU A 327 -15.61 -26.18 43.05
C GLU A 327 -14.67 -26.98 43.94
N LEU A 328 -13.36 -26.78 43.83
CA LEU A 328 -12.36 -27.44 44.66
C LEU A 328 -12.51 -27.06 46.14
N ARG A 329 -12.71 -25.77 46.43
CA ARG A 329 -12.98 -25.28 47.80
C ARG A 329 -14.26 -25.89 48.37
N GLN A 330 -15.34 -25.97 47.57
CA GLN A 330 -16.59 -26.60 47.99
C GLN A 330 -16.41 -28.10 48.26
N LYS A 331 -15.66 -28.82 47.43
CA LYS A 331 -15.32 -30.23 47.65
C LYS A 331 -14.52 -30.42 48.93
N HIS A 332 -13.49 -29.61 49.15
CA HIS A 332 -12.69 -29.67 50.37
C HIS A 332 -13.55 -29.40 51.60
N ALA A 333 -14.39 -28.34 51.59
CA ALA A 333 -15.30 -28.04 52.68
C ALA A 333 -16.31 -29.18 52.93
N ALA A 334 -16.81 -29.84 51.89
CA ALA A 334 -17.68 -31.01 52.01
C ALA A 334 -16.93 -32.22 52.59
N GLN A 335 -15.69 -32.49 52.18
CA GLN A 335 -14.86 -33.53 52.75
C GLN A 335 -14.58 -33.29 54.24
N VAL A 336 -14.21 -32.07 54.63
CA VAL A 336 -14.01 -31.70 56.05
C VAL A 336 -15.29 -31.93 56.86
N ARG A 337 -16.47 -31.60 56.32
CA ARG A 337 -17.76 -31.87 56.99
C ARG A 337 -18.05 -33.37 57.15
N GLN A 338 -17.60 -34.19 56.22
CA GLN A 338 -17.82 -35.64 56.22
C GLN A 338 -16.78 -36.41 57.07
N GLN A 339 -15.71 -35.76 57.54
CA GLN A 339 -14.74 -36.42 58.40
C GLN A 339 -15.40 -36.82 59.74
N PRO A 340 -15.28 -38.09 60.17
CA PRO A 340 -15.88 -38.56 61.40
C PRO A 340 -15.19 -37.89 62.59
N LYS A 341 -15.92 -36.99 63.26
CA LYS A 341 -15.39 -36.19 64.38
C LYS A 341 -14.95 -37.04 65.58
N ASN A 342 -15.47 -38.26 65.70
CA ASN A 342 -15.38 -39.08 66.91
C ASN A 342 -14.54 -40.35 66.72
N LEU A 343 -14.01 -40.63 65.53
CA LEU A 343 -13.25 -41.86 65.28
C LEU A 343 -11.98 -41.91 66.14
N ARG A 344 -11.29 -40.77 66.24
CA ARG A 344 -10.06 -40.62 67.03
C ARG A 344 -10.35 -40.60 68.53
N GLU A 345 -11.43 -39.96 68.95
CA GLU A 345 -11.90 -39.96 70.33
C GLU A 345 -12.27 -41.37 70.82
N LEU A 346 -12.96 -42.16 69.99
CA LEU A 346 -13.36 -43.53 70.33
C LEU A 346 -12.14 -44.47 70.45
N GLN A 347 -11.10 -44.26 69.65
CA GLN A 347 -9.84 -45.01 69.75
C GLN A 347 -9.11 -44.72 71.07
N ILE A 348 -9.01 -43.45 71.48
CA ILE A 348 -8.38 -43.04 72.75
C ILE A 348 -9.16 -43.60 73.95
N LYS A 349 -10.50 -43.52 73.92
CA LYS A 349 -11.37 -44.14 74.93
C LYS A 349 -11.16 -45.64 75.06
N LYS A 350 -11.07 -46.36 73.94
CA LYS A 350 -10.85 -47.81 73.93
C LYS A 350 -9.48 -48.18 74.51
N GLN A 351 -8.42 -47.47 74.11
CA GLN A 351 -7.06 -47.67 74.64
C GLN A 351 -7.00 -47.47 76.15
N PHE A 352 -7.60 -46.39 76.67
CA PHE A 352 -7.68 -46.15 78.11
C PHE A 352 -8.40 -47.27 78.87
N GLN A 353 -9.54 -47.75 78.35
CA GLN A 353 -10.29 -48.84 78.97
C GLN A 353 -9.48 -50.15 79.01
N ASP A 354 -8.76 -50.47 77.94
CA ASP A 354 -7.95 -51.68 77.88
C ASP A 354 -6.74 -51.61 78.81
N THR A 355 -6.07 -50.45 78.91
CA THR A 355 -4.96 -50.24 79.86
C THR A 355 -5.43 -50.32 81.31
N CYS A 356 -6.60 -49.75 81.65
CA CYS A 356 -7.20 -49.88 82.99
C CYS A 356 -7.51 -51.34 83.35
N LYS A 357 -8.00 -52.14 82.40
CA LYS A 357 -8.24 -53.59 82.60
C LYS A 357 -6.94 -54.34 82.86
N ILE A 358 -5.88 -54.04 82.11
CA ILE A 358 -4.56 -54.66 82.31
C ILE A 358 -4.00 -54.32 83.70
N GLN A 359 -4.01 -53.04 84.10
CA GLN A 359 -3.58 -52.61 85.44
C GLN A 359 -4.37 -53.31 86.55
N THR A 360 -5.69 -53.46 86.37
CA THR A 360 -6.53 -54.16 87.35
C THR A 360 -6.18 -55.65 87.47
N ARG A 361 -5.86 -56.32 86.36
CA ARG A 361 -5.41 -57.72 86.36
C ARG A 361 -4.03 -57.87 87.00
N GLN A 362 -3.09 -57.01 86.63
CA GLN A 362 -1.74 -56.97 87.21
C GLN A 362 -1.77 -56.71 88.72
N TYR A 363 -2.62 -55.77 89.18
CA TYR A 363 -2.84 -55.53 90.59
C TYR A 363 -3.34 -56.78 91.32
N LYS A 364 -4.33 -57.50 90.77
CA LYS A 364 -4.85 -58.73 91.38
C LYS A 364 -3.74 -59.80 91.48
N ALA A 365 -2.97 -59.99 90.42
CA ALA A 365 -1.85 -60.94 90.40
C ALA A 365 -0.75 -60.57 91.42
N LEU A 366 -0.34 -59.29 91.43
CA LEU A 366 0.66 -58.77 92.37
C LEU A 366 0.18 -58.87 93.82
N ARG A 367 -1.09 -58.59 94.07
CA ARG A 367 -1.72 -58.73 95.39
C ARG A 367 -1.69 -60.18 95.87
N SER A 368 -2.04 -61.14 95.03
CA SER A 368 -1.98 -62.57 95.40
C SER A 368 -0.56 -63.01 95.74
N HIS A 369 0.41 -62.75 94.87
CA HIS A 369 1.81 -63.12 95.07
C HIS A 369 2.41 -62.51 96.36
N LEU A 370 2.12 -61.24 96.63
CA LEU A 370 2.64 -60.56 97.82
C LEU A 370 1.99 -61.05 99.12
N LEU A 371 0.73 -61.51 99.09
CA LEU A 371 0.10 -62.14 100.25
C LEU A 371 0.64 -63.54 100.54
N GLU A 372 1.04 -64.29 99.51
CA GLU A 372 1.64 -65.63 99.64
C GLU A 372 3.06 -65.58 100.22
N SER A 373 3.82 -64.52 99.95
CA SER A 373 5.23 -64.36 100.34
C SER A 373 5.46 -63.57 101.64
N THR A 374 4.44 -62.94 102.22
CA THR A 374 4.57 -62.13 103.44
C THR A 374 3.92 -62.79 104.65
N ALA A 375 4.47 -62.56 105.84
CA ALA A 375 3.91 -63.07 107.09
C ALA A 375 2.55 -62.42 107.41
N LYS A 376 1.61 -63.20 107.96
CA LYS A 376 0.22 -62.78 108.22
C LYS A 376 0.11 -61.51 109.09
N SER A 377 1.08 -61.23 109.95
CA SER A 377 1.14 -60.01 110.78
C SER A 377 1.25 -58.72 109.98
N GLN A 378 1.75 -58.77 108.74
CA GLN A 378 1.99 -57.61 107.88
C GLN A 378 0.96 -57.43 106.75
N HIS A 379 0.07 -58.41 106.55
CA HIS A 379 -0.91 -58.42 105.46
C HIS A 379 -1.83 -57.19 105.44
N LYS A 380 -2.24 -56.70 106.61
CA LYS A 380 -3.16 -55.55 106.71
C LYS A 380 -2.52 -54.26 106.19
N ALA A 381 -1.26 -54.00 106.54
CA ALA A 381 -0.53 -52.83 106.07
C ALA A 381 -0.20 -52.92 104.57
N LEU A 382 0.19 -54.12 104.11
CA LEU A 382 0.50 -54.41 102.71
C LEU A 382 -0.72 -54.22 101.81
N LEU A 383 -1.89 -54.75 102.20
CA LEU A 383 -3.13 -54.59 101.46
C LEU A 383 -3.56 -53.13 101.33
N LYS A 384 -3.41 -52.34 102.40
CA LYS A 384 -3.71 -50.90 102.36
C LYS A 384 -2.79 -50.20 101.35
N ARG A 385 -1.48 -50.43 101.44
CA ARG A 385 -0.49 -49.85 100.51
C ARG A 385 -0.75 -50.24 99.06
N LEU A 386 -1.04 -51.51 98.80
CA LEU A 386 -1.35 -52.01 97.45
C LEU A 386 -2.61 -51.35 96.90
N LYS A 387 -3.66 -51.21 97.71
CA LYS A 387 -4.91 -50.56 97.30
C LYS A 387 -4.70 -49.08 96.99
N ASP A 388 -3.97 -48.37 97.85
CA ASP A 388 -3.60 -46.96 97.63
C ASP A 388 -2.77 -46.81 96.35
N GLU A 389 -1.87 -47.75 96.07
CA GLU A 389 -1.06 -47.75 94.84
C GLU A 389 -1.88 -48.07 93.58
N GLN A 390 -2.86 -48.97 93.67
CA GLN A 390 -3.82 -49.25 92.59
C GLN A 390 -4.64 -47.99 92.26
N THR A 391 -5.15 -47.31 93.28
CA THR A 391 -5.93 -46.08 93.11
C THR A 391 -5.08 -44.98 92.48
N ARG A 392 -3.82 -44.81 92.88
CA ARG A 392 -2.89 -43.86 92.25
C ARG A 392 -2.61 -44.20 90.78
N LYS A 393 -2.38 -45.47 90.45
CA LYS A 393 -2.11 -45.90 89.05
C LYS A 393 -3.33 -45.71 88.15
N LEU A 394 -4.53 -45.98 88.64
CA LEU A 394 -5.76 -45.72 87.89
C LEU A 394 -6.05 -44.23 87.73
N ALA A 395 -5.78 -43.42 88.75
CA ALA A 395 -5.88 -41.96 88.66
C ALA A 395 -4.90 -41.37 87.63
N ALA A 396 -3.64 -41.82 87.64
CA ALA A 396 -2.65 -41.39 86.65
C ALA A 396 -3.05 -41.76 85.21
N LEU A 397 -3.65 -42.95 85.00
CA LEU A 397 -4.19 -43.31 83.68
C LEU A 397 -5.39 -42.42 83.28
N ALA A 398 -6.25 -42.04 84.23
CA ALA A 398 -7.38 -41.16 83.96
C ALA A 398 -6.90 -39.77 83.57
N GLU A 399 -5.91 -39.23 84.27
CA GLU A 399 -5.26 -37.97 83.90
C GLU A 399 -4.64 -38.06 82.51
N GLN A 400 -3.93 -39.15 82.18
CA GLN A 400 -3.36 -39.34 80.83
C GLN A 400 -4.44 -39.39 79.74
N TYR A 401 -5.58 -40.03 80.00
CA TYR A 401 -6.71 -40.03 79.10
C TYR A 401 -7.27 -38.62 78.90
N ASP A 402 -7.47 -37.86 79.96
CA ASP A 402 -7.98 -36.48 79.87
C ASP A 402 -7.00 -35.56 79.12
N HIS A 403 -5.69 -35.69 79.36
CA HIS A 403 -4.66 -34.98 78.59
C HIS A 403 -4.75 -35.34 77.09
N SER A 404 -4.84 -36.63 76.75
CA SER A 404 -4.86 -37.09 75.36
C SER A 404 -6.15 -36.68 74.62
N ILE A 405 -7.30 -36.66 75.31
CA ILE A 405 -8.56 -36.13 74.78
C ILE A 405 -8.47 -34.62 74.56
N ASN A 406 -7.92 -33.87 75.51
CA ASN A 406 -7.78 -32.42 75.40
C ASN A 406 -6.82 -32.01 74.27
N GLU A 407 -5.70 -32.71 74.08
CA GLU A 407 -4.81 -32.48 72.93
C GLU A 407 -5.49 -32.77 71.58
N MET A 408 -6.27 -33.86 71.51
CA MET A 408 -7.04 -34.22 70.32
C MET A 408 -8.11 -33.17 70.00
N LEU A 409 -8.85 -32.69 71.00
CA LEU A 409 -9.83 -31.63 70.83
C LEU A 409 -9.18 -30.28 70.47
N SER A 410 -8.01 -29.97 71.05
CA SER A 410 -7.27 -28.73 70.78
C SER A 410 -6.69 -28.70 69.36
N THR A 411 -6.20 -29.84 68.84
CA THR A 411 -5.78 -29.97 67.43
C THR A 411 -6.95 -29.90 66.45
N GLN A 412 -8.11 -30.43 66.82
CA GLN A 412 -9.36 -30.34 66.02
C GLN A 412 -9.99 -28.94 66.08
N ALA A 413 -9.87 -28.23 67.20
CA ALA A 413 -10.29 -26.84 67.36
C ALA A 413 -9.34 -25.85 66.68
N GLY A 414 -8.03 -26.11 66.69
CA GLY A 414 -7.01 -25.34 65.99
C GLY A 414 -7.11 -25.41 64.46
N THR A 415 -7.67 -26.50 63.92
CA THR A 415 -8.04 -26.59 62.49
C THR A 415 -9.37 -25.91 62.16
N ARG A 416 -10.26 -25.72 63.16
CA ARG A 416 -11.54 -25.01 63.02
C ARG A 416 -11.38 -23.49 63.01
N TRP A 417 -10.27 -22.96 63.55
CA TRP A 417 -9.93 -21.54 63.56
C TRP A 417 -8.62 -21.25 62.83
N ARG A 418 -8.58 -21.49 61.51
CA ARG A 418 -7.67 -20.77 60.62
C ARG A 418 -8.49 -19.70 59.89
N PRO A 419 -8.44 -18.42 60.31
CA PRO A 419 -9.04 -17.35 59.55
C PRO A 419 -8.37 -17.30 58.18
N ASN A 420 -9.23 -17.33 57.17
CA ASN A 420 -9.02 -16.92 55.78
C ASN A 420 -7.73 -16.09 55.58
N GLY A 421 -6.72 -16.68 54.95
CA GLY A 421 -5.56 -15.95 54.44
C GLY A 421 -5.99 -15.06 53.28
N GLY A 422 -6.56 -13.91 53.60
CA GLY A 422 -6.64 -12.78 52.68
C GLY A 422 -5.21 -12.34 52.37
N GLN A 423 -4.84 -12.39 51.10
CA GLN A 423 -3.60 -11.80 50.61
C GLN A 423 -3.62 -10.31 50.97
N LYS A 424 -2.86 -9.97 52.00
CA LYS A 424 -2.54 -8.59 52.37
C LYS A 424 -1.62 -8.07 51.27
N THR A 425 -2.13 -7.10 50.52
CA THR A 425 -1.36 -6.27 49.61
C THR A 425 -0.12 -5.74 50.34
N ARG A 426 1.06 -5.96 49.76
CA ARG A 426 2.28 -5.27 50.16
C ARG A 426 2.05 -3.78 49.89
N ARG A 427 1.90 -3.00 50.96
CA ARG A 427 2.22 -1.57 50.96
C ARG A 427 3.64 -1.45 51.49
N ASP A 428 4.53 -0.95 50.65
CA ASP A 428 5.85 -0.52 51.06
C ASP A 428 5.75 0.74 51.95
N PRO A 429 6.67 0.91 52.92
CA PRO A 429 6.58 1.99 53.90
C PRO A 429 7.16 3.30 53.36
N LYS A 430 6.51 4.41 53.70
CA LYS A 430 7.07 5.77 53.61
C LYS A 430 7.83 6.10 54.90
N GLY A 431 8.98 6.75 54.72
CA GLY A 431 9.74 7.54 55.71
C GLY A 431 11.22 7.54 55.30
N SER A 432 11.96 8.63 55.15
CA SER A 432 11.74 10.06 55.35
C SER A 432 12.79 10.82 54.52
N ASN A 433 12.42 12.04 54.12
CA ASN A 433 13.22 13.07 53.44
C ASN A 433 14.44 13.51 54.31
N PRO A 434 15.55 14.05 53.75
CA PRO A 434 15.59 15.49 53.44
C PRO A 434 16.49 15.88 52.24
N GLY A 435 16.05 16.88 51.46
CA GLY A 435 16.88 17.51 50.43
C GLY A 435 16.22 18.77 49.88
N ARG A 436 16.65 19.91 50.40
CA ARG A 436 16.10 21.26 50.25
C ARG A 436 16.82 21.94 49.09
N GLU A 437 16.13 22.35 48.04
CA GLU A 437 16.55 23.52 47.27
C GLU A 437 15.40 24.18 46.50
N THR A 438 15.37 25.49 46.61
CA THR A 438 14.29 26.42 46.31
C THR A 438 14.54 27.13 44.99
N ARG A 439 13.53 27.25 44.11
CA ARG A 439 13.34 28.37 43.16
C ARG A 439 11.92 28.24 42.56
N ARG A 440 10.92 28.91 43.13
CA ARG A 440 10.42 30.26 42.80
C ARG A 440 10.12 30.45 41.30
N GLU A 441 8.85 30.26 40.94
CA GLU A 441 8.19 31.02 39.88
C GLU A 441 8.00 32.49 40.29
N PRO A 442 7.77 33.38 39.31
CA PRO A 442 6.82 34.45 39.53
C PRO A 442 5.75 34.52 38.45
N ASN A 443 4.50 34.58 38.91
CA ASN A 443 3.39 35.24 38.22
C ASN A 443 3.54 36.77 38.35
N GLY A 444 2.98 37.52 37.39
CA GLY A 444 2.63 38.93 37.62
C GLY A 444 2.50 39.81 36.37
N ASP A 445 1.27 39.85 35.83
CA ASP A 445 0.49 41.02 35.38
C ASP A 445 1.01 42.10 34.39
N ALA A 446 0.04 42.47 33.54
CA ALA A 446 -0.06 43.47 32.46
C ALA A 446 0.17 44.95 32.92
N PRO A 447 0.19 46.03 32.07
CA PRO A 447 -0.83 46.36 31.04
C PRO A 447 -0.44 47.21 29.79
N GLY A 448 -1.32 47.18 28.78
CA GLY A 448 -1.80 48.37 28.04
C GLY A 448 -0.99 48.98 26.87
N ALA A 449 -1.57 49.00 25.66
CA ALA A 449 -1.89 50.25 24.92
C ALA A 449 -2.56 49.99 23.55
N LYS A 450 -3.52 50.87 23.25
CA LYS A 450 -4.44 50.96 22.10
C LYS A 450 -3.78 51.51 20.82
N LYS A 451 -4.28 51.10 19.64
CA LYS A 451 -4.95 51.92 18.56
C LYS A 451 -5.05 51.07 17.27
N ARG A 452 -6.26 50.75 16.76
CA ARG A 452 -7.05 51.46 15.69
C ARG A 452 -6.22 51.73 14.42
N ALA A 453 -6.67 51.58 13.17
CA ALA A 453 -7.87 51.12 12.45
C ALA A 453 -7.48 51.26 10.94
N ARG A 454 -7.98 50.51 9.95
CA ARG A 454 -9.20 50.80 9.15
C ARG A 454 -9.21 49.92 7.89
N ASN A 455 -10.43 49.62 7.46
CA ASN A 455 -10.89 49.14 6.15
C ASN A 455 -10.23 49.78 4.91
N LEU A 456 -10.27 49.08 3.78
CA LEU A 456 -10.93 49.56 2.55
C LEU A 456 -11.28 48.41 1.58
N LYS A 457 -12.53 48.46 1.11
CA LYS A 457 -13.09 47.77 -0.07
C LYS A 457 -12.82 48.64 -1.31
N GLY A 458 -12.66 47.99 -2.47
CA GLY A 458 -13.20 48.44 -3.77
C GLY A 458 -12.24 49.14 -4.74
N THR A 459 -11.88 48.44 -5.82
CA THR A 459 -12.32 48.69 -7.22
C THR A 459 -12.06 47.44 -8.04
#